data_AF-A0A3R8RJ57-F1
#
_entry.id   AF-A0A3R8RJ57-F1
#
_cell.length_a   1.000
_cell.length_b   1.000
_cell.length_c   1.000
_cell.angle_alpha   90.00
_cell.angle_beta   90.00
_cell.angle_gamma   90.00
#
_symmetry.space_group_name_H-M   'P 1'
#
loop_
_entity.id
_entity.type
_entity.pdbx_description
1 polymer ?
#
loop_
_entity_poly.entity_id
_entity_poly.type
_entity_poly.pdbx_seq_one_letter_code
_entity_poly.pdbx_strand_id
1 'polypeptide(L)' 'MTQDTRDTTVVVTGASGRTGSRVARSARAAGLTVRAASRATGFDWHAPSTWAGVLA' A
#
# COMPACT_ATOMS: atom_id res chain seq x y z
N MET A 1 19.30 16.35 -1.71
CA MET A 1 18.06 16.46 -0.91
C MET A 1 17.40 15.08 -0.86
N THR A 2 17.89 14.19 0.00
CA THR A 2 17.32 12.86 0.24
C THR A 2 16.46 12.98 1.48
N GLN A 3 15.17 13.27 1.30
CA GLN A 3 14.24 13.34 2.42
C GLN A 3 13.98 11.93 2.98
N ASP A 4 13.62 11.91 4.25
CA ASP A 4 13.56 10.75 5.14
C ASP A 4 12.47 9.74 4.73
N THR A 5 12.76 8.91 3.72
CA THR A 5 11.83 7.86 3.28
C THR A 5 11.56 6.81 4.37
N ARG A 6 12.35 6.81 5.46
CA ARG A 6 12.25 5.82 6.53
C ARG A 6 10.96 5.91 7.34
N ASP A 7 10.36 7.10 7.44
CA ASP A 7 9.09 7.31 8.15
C ASP A 7 7.86 7.26 7.22
N THR A 8 8.06 7.00 5.92
CA THR A 8 6.96 6.99 4.95
C THR A 8 6.31 5.62 4.86
N THR A 9 5.02 5.53 5.21
CA THR A 9 4.22 4.33 4.94
C THR A 9 3.77 4.31 3.48
N VAL A 10 4.08 3.22 2.78
CA VAL A 10 3.65 2.99 1.39
C VAL A 10 2.37 2.18 1.37
N VAL A 11 1.30 2.76 0.84
CA VAL A 11 0.07 2.02 0.52
C VAL A 11 0.20 1.41 -0.86
N VAL A 12 0.05 0.09 -0.94
CA VAL A 12 0.01 -0.63 -2.24
C VAL A 12 -1.42 -1.03 -2.53
N THR A 13 -2.06 -0.33 -3.47
CA THR A 13 -3.41 -0.68 -3.94
C THR A 13 -3.36 -1.87 -4.90
N GLY A 14 -4.38 -2.74 -4.86
CA GLY A 14 -4.39 -3.98 -5.62
C GLY A 14 -3.32 -4.97 -5.15
N ALA A 15 -2.92 -4.93 -3.87
CA ALA A 15 -1.81 -5.71 -3.33
C ALA A 15 -1.97 -7.24 -3.45
N SER A 16 -3.20 -7.75 -3.60
CA SER A 16 -3.47 -9.16 -3.84
C SER A 16 -3.29 -9.59 -5.31
N GLY A 17 -3.14 -8.63 -6.23
CA GLY A 17 -2.94 -8.90 -7.65
C GLY A 17 -1.52 -9.34 -8.01
N ARG A 18 -1.34 -9.76 -9.27
CA ARG A 18 -0.04 -10.24 -9.80
C ARG A 18 1.07 -9.20 -9.67
N THR A 19 0.76 -7.93 -9.98
CA THR A 19 1.72 -6.84 -9.88
C THR A 19 1.82 -6.32 -8.45
N GLY A 20 0.67 -6.04 -7.81
CA GLY A 20 0.64 -5.47 -6.46
C GLY A 20 1.36 -6.32 -5.41
N SER A 21 1.25 -7.65 -5.48
CA SER A 21 1.94 -8.55 -4.55
C SER A 21 3.47 -8.49 -4.69
N ARG A 22 3.98 -8.32 -5.91
CA ARG A 22 5.42 -8.17 -6.19
C ARG A 22 5.92 -6.81 -5.70
N VAL A 23 5.18 -5.75 -5.97
CA VAL A 23 5.50 -4.39 -5.49
C VAL A 23 5.54 -4.35 -3.97
N ALA A 24 4.53 -4.90 -3.29
CA ALA A 24 4.47 -4.94 -1.83
C ALA A 24 5.63 -5.76 -1.22
N ARG A 25 6.07 -6.83 -1.89
CA ARG A 25 7.25 -7.60 -1.48
C ARG A 25 8.54 -6.79 -1.64
N SER A 26 8.73 -6.16 -2.80
CA SER A 26 9.93 -5.35 -3.08
C SER A 26 10.04 -4.14 -2.14
N ALA A 27 8.93 -3.46 -1.87
CA ALA A 27 8.91 -2.32 -0.96
C ALA A 27 9.28 -2.73 0.48
N ARG A 28 8.76 -3.87 0.98
CA ARG A 28 9.18 -4.42 2.28
C ARG A 28 10.65 -4.81 2.29
N ALA A 29 11.15 -5.44 1.22
CA ALA A 29 12.55 -5.81 1.10
C ALA A 29 13.49 -4.58 1.08
N ALA A 30 13.00 -3.43 0.61
CA ALA A 30 13.70 -2.15 0.68
C ALA A 30 13.62 -1.47 2.06
N GLY A 31 13.03 -2.11 3.07
CA GLY A 31 12.90 -1.58 4.44
C GLY A 31 11.77 -0.58 4.63
N LEU A 32 10.83 -0.48 3.68
CA LEU A 32 9.68 0.42 3.78
C LEU A 32 8.54 -0.24 4.56
N THR A 33 7.83 0.56 5.34
CA THR A 33 6.56 0.15 5.94
C THR A 33 5.50 0.07 4.84
N VAL A 34 4.88 -1.09 4.66
CA VAL A 34 3.92 -1.33 3.58
C VAL A 34 2.54 -1.69 4.12
N ARG A 35 1.54 -0.89 3.74
CA ARG A 35 0.12 -1.17 3.95
C ARG A 35 -0.50 -1.71 2.66
N ALA A 36 -0.87 -2.98 2.69
CA ALA A 36 -1.47 -3.66 1.54
C ALA A 36 -2.98 -3.37 1.48
N ALA A 37 -3.45 -2.88 0.33
CA ALA A 37 -4.85 -2.55 0.12
C ALA A 37 -5.39 -3.26 -1.13
N SER A 38 -6.57 -3.86 -1.03
CA SER A 38 -7.25 -4.51 -2.15
C SER A 38 -8.75 -4.64 -1.86
N ARG A 39 -9.55 -4.96 -2.88
CA ARG A 39 -10.98 -5.25 -2.70
C ARG A 39 -11.24 -6.40 -1.74
N ALA A 40 -10.36 -7.41 -1.73
CA ALA A 40 -10.43 -8.53 -0.79
C ALA A 40 -10.19 -8.12 0.67
N THR A 41 -9.60 -6.95 0.91
CA THR A 41 -9.29 -6.42 2.24
C THR A 41 -10.06 -5.13 2.54
N GLY A 42 -11.15 -4.86 1.82
CA GLY A 42 -12.06 -3.73 2.09
C GLY A 42 -11.72 -2.41 1.41
N PHE A 43 -10.70 -2.34 0.56
CA PHE A 43 -10.38 -1.14 -0.23
C PHE A 43 -10.96 -1.21 -1.64
N ASP A 44 -11.67 -0.17 -2.07
CA ASP A 44 -12.16 -0.05 -3.44
C ASP A 44 -11.91 1.36 -4.01
N TRP A 45 -11.26 1.42 -5.16
CA TRP A 45 -11.02 2.67 -5.90
C TRP A 45 -12.32 3.37 -6.31
N HIS A 46 -13.40 2.62 -6.52
CA HIS A 46 -14.70 3.17 -6.90
C HIS A 46 -15.59 3.52 -5.71
N ALA A 47 -15.16 3.22 -4.48
CA ALA A 47 -15.89 3.57 -3.26
C ALA A 47 -15.02 4.46 -2.35
N PRO A 48 -15.09 5.81 -2.51
CA PRO A 48 -14.25 6.75 -1.76
C PRO A 48 -14.33 6.62 -0.23
N SER A 49 -15.48 6.15 0.29
CA SER A 49 -15.67 5.88 1.73
C SER A 49 -14.70 4.83 2.29
N THR A 50 -14.12 3.97 1.43
CA THR A 50 -13.17 2.94 1.84
C THR A 50 -11.73 3.44 1.97
N TRP A 51 -11.43 4.64 1.46
CA TRP A 51 -10.05 5.13 1.38
C TRP A 51 -9.48 5.49 2.74
N ALA A 52 -10.28 6.15 3.58
CA ALA A 52 -9.84 6.61 4.89
C ALA A 52 -9.33 5.46 5.78
N GLY A 53 -9.99 4.29 5.73
CA GLY A 53 -9.57 3.10 6.49
C GLY A 53 -8.20 2.55 6.07
N VAL A 54 -7.73 2.89 4.87
CA VAL A 54 -6.40 2.52 4.37
C VAL A 54 -5.37 3.64 4.59
N LEU A 55 -5.78 4.83 5.02
CA LEU A 55 -4.88 5.96 5.28
C LEU A 55 -4.62 6.18 6.77
N ALA A 56 -5.52 5.73 7.66
CA ALA A 56 -5.29 5.66 9.10
C ALA A 56 -4.22 4.62 9.43
#